data_AF-A0A8H4ESF9-F1
#
_entry.id   AF-A0A8H4ESF9-F1
#
_cell.length_a   1.000
_cell.length_b   1.000
_cell.length_c   1.000
_cell.angle_alpha   90.00
_cell.angle_beta   90.00
_cell.angle_gamma   90.00
#
_symmetry.space_group_name_H-M   'P 1'
#
loop_
_entity.id
_entity.type
_entity.pdbx_description
1 polymer ?
#
loop_
_entity_poly.entity_id
_entity_poly.type
_entity_poly.pdbx_seq_one_letter_code
_entity_poly.pdbx_strand_id
1 'polypeptide(L)'
;MDNNNKIITVHEQWRLILGDEISLIEPNDYVKLGVIISNPGLTDIEKNGSIAELLPYIRQKVKMWGVGVLRAENIKVLINKEVSKENITDDSESDSEDDFEDEELQRKNQLSRFDCIASLLSSAECIVVQDIFQTLSQFPITFPLITPKLNEEKEFNVMLPLYTGPIIKWEPSPGLIIENRLFSDPFKLIVAIRIGKNSTGKSTILNRLMTPDFMFSSKCDPRANFGVPYMVSGSVEFTWLTQETCKMDLWNEVFKDYYQKEKKEIVLLANLHGHALDYQDQIQFLNQLPSSFIVFIMPDYTKDQIHNLETLIDFKKNVYVCVDHKNKERDCIKINTKTLIEDHTLGKEHRLRWLKE
;
A
#
# COMPACT_ATOMS: atom_id res chain seq x y z
N MET A 1 -20.71 -12.58 -19.14
CA MET A 1 -21.28 -11.98 -20.36
C MET A 1 -21.93 -10.68 -19.88
N ASP A 2 -21.38 -9.49 -20.06
CA ASP A 2 -20.53 -8.92 -21.12
C ASP A 2 -19.17 -8.43 -20.60
N ASN A 3 -18.07 -8.90 -21.20
CA ASN A 3 -16.77 -8.26 -21.12
C ASN A 3 -16.77 -7.09 -22.10
N ASN A 4 -17.36 -5.96 -21.70
CA ASN A 4 -17.03 -4.71 -22.37
C ASN A 4 -15.59 -4.39 -21.99
N ASN A 5 -14.68 -4.52 -22.97
CA ASN A 5 -13.34 -3.94 -22.94
C ASN A 5 -13.46 -2.45 -22.63
N LYS A 6 -13.54 -2.10 -21.34
CA LYS A 6 -13.27 -0.75 -20.87
C LYS A 6 -11.77 -0.57 -21.02
N ILE A 7 -11.39 0.09 -22.12
CA ILE A 7 -10.05 0.64 -22.29
C ILE A 7 -9.81 1.54 -21.08
N ILE A 8 -8.97 1.09 -20.14
CA ILE A 8 -8.53 1.91 -19.01
C ILE A 8 -7.77 3.07 -19.63
N THR A 9 -8.32 4.27 -19.51
CA THR A 9 -7.73 5.46 -20.11
C THR A 9 -6.65 5.95 -19.15
N VAL A 10 -5.40 5.77 -19.57
CA VAL A 10 -4.23 6.14 -18.79
C VAL A 10 -3.99 7.64 -19.02
N HIS A 11 -3.97 8.44 -17.94
CA HIS A 11 -3.72 9.88 -18.01
C HIS A 11 -2.27 10.14 -18.46
N GLU A 12 -1.95 11.30 -19.05
CA GLU A 12 -0.61 11.59 -19.60
C GLU A 12 0.53 11.51 -18.55
N GLN A 13 0.20 11.73 -17.28
CA GLN A 13 1.13 11.65 -16.15
C GLN A 13 1.36 10.22 -15.64
N TRP A 14 0.64 9.26 -16.22
CA TRP A 14 0.59 7.88 -15.80
C TRP A 14 1.30 7.07 -16.86
N ARG A 15 2.43 6.48 -16.49
CA ARG A 15 3.09 5.53 -17.35
C ARG A 15 2.90 4.15 -16.76
N LEU A 16 2.26 3.27 -17.52
CA LEU A 16 2.35 1.86 -17.24
C LEU A 16 3.83 1.48 -17.37
N ILE A 17 4.34 0.70 -16.41
CA ILE A 17 5.68 0.11 -16.51
C ILE A 17 5.83 -0.70 -17.82
N LEU A 18 4.71 -1.08 -18.45
CA LEU A 18 4.61 -1.88 -19.67
C LEU A 18 4.24 -1.08 -20.95
N GLY A 19 4.13 0.25 -20.91
CA GLY A 19 3.77 1.09 -22.08
C GLY A 19 2.27 1.41 -22.22
N ASP A 20 1.88 2.16 -23.25
CA ASP A 20 0.59 2.90 -23.34
C ASP A 20 -0.71 2.06 -23.36
N GLU A 21 -0.66 0.74 -23.49
CA GLU A 21 -1.83 -0.14 -23.48
C GLU A 21 -1.66 -1.36 -22.54
N ILE A 22 -2.70 -1.66 -21.75
CA ILE A 22 -2.76 -2.85 -20.87
C ILE A 22 -3.18 -4.06 -21.71
N SER A 23 -2.22 -4.72 -22.33
CA SER A 23 -2.44 -6.08 -22.82
C SER A 23 -2.29 -7.07 -21.66
N LEU A 24 -3.21 -8.04 -21.53
CA LEU A 24 -3.02 -9.20 -20.65
C LEU A 24 -1.77 -9.95 -21.15
N ILE A 25 -0.62 -9.73 -20.51
CA ILE A 25 0.62 -10.39 -20.90
C ILE A 25 0.57 -11.83 -20.41
N GLU A 26 0.54 -12.78 -21.35
CA GLU A 26 0.63 -14.19 -21.00
C GLU A 26 2.10 -14.61 -20.78
N PRO A 27 2.38 -15.66 -19.99
CA PRO A 27 3.72 -16.22 -19.85
C PRO A 27 4.44 -16.45 -21.19
N ASN A 28 3.69 -16.77 -22.24
CA ASN A 28 4.22 -17.01 -23.58
C ASN A 28 4.67 -15.73 -24.30
N ASP A 29 4.08 -14.58 -24.01
CA ASP A 29 4.50 -13.29 -24.56
C ASP A 29 5.83 -12.84 -23.96
N TYR A 30 6.11 -13.22 -22.71
CA TYR A 30 7.42 -13.02 -22.10
C TYR A 30 8.52 -13.88 -22.72
N VAL A 31 8.21 -15.11 -23.15
CA VAL A 31 9.16 -15.93 -23.92
C VAL A 31 9.49 -15.26 -25.24
N LYS A 32 8.50 -14.68 -25.93
CA LYS A 32 8.74 -13.91 -27.15
C LYS A 32 9.54 -12.64 -26.88
N LEU A 33 9.25 -11.91 -25.80
CA LEU A 33 10.02 -10.73 -25.39
C LEU A 33 11.47 -11.07 -25.03
N GLY A 34 11.71 -12.19 -24.35
CA GLY A 34 13.07 -12.65 -24.03
C GLY A 34 13.90 -13.03 -25.26
N VAL A 35 13.25 -13.29 -26.41
CA VAL A 35 13.94 -13.50 -27.70
C VAL A 35 14.25 -12.17 -28.40
N ILE A 36 13.49 -11.11 -28.12
CA ILE A 36 13.62 -9.79 -28.74
C ILE A 36 14.54 -8.87 -27.92
N ILE A 37 14.49 -8.98 -26.61
CA ILE A 37 15.29 -8.19 -25.68
C ILE A 37 16.65 -8.89 -25.56
N SER A 38 17.66 -8.27 -26.17
CA SER A 38 19.06 -8.67 -25.99
C SER A 38 19.38 -8.70 -24.50
N ASN A 39 19.96 -9.79 -24.00
CA ASN A 39 20.54 -9.80 -22.67
C ASN A 39 21.46 -8.57 -22.53
N PRO A 40 21.35 -7.80 -21.44
CA PRO A 40 22.25 -6.67 -21.22
C PRO A 40 23.69 -7.17 -21.33
N GLY A 41 24.50 -6.43 -22.09
CA GLY A 41 25.92 -6.72 -22.31
C GLY A 41 26.73 -6.45 -21.05
N LEU A 42 26.49 -7.26 -20.01
CA LEU A 42 27.20 -7.18 -18.75
C LEU A 42 28.61 -7.73 -18.94
N THR A 43 29.59 -6.97 -18.47
CA THR A 43 30.97 -7.41 -18.34
C THR A 43 31.07 -8.58 -17.36
N ASP A 44 32.15 -9.37 -17.42
CA ASP A 44 32.33 -10.51 -16.51
C ASP A 44 32.41 -10.08 -15.03
N ILE A 45 32.76 -8.82 -14.76
CA ILE A 45 32.74 -8.23 -13.42
C ILE A 45 31.31 -7.89 -12.97
N GLU A 46 30.44 -7.45 -13.88
CA GLU A 46 29.03 -7.15 -13.56
C GLU A 46 28.18 -8.43 -13.45
N LYS A 47 28.50 -9.45 -14.26
CA LYS A 47 27.90 -10.80 -14.17
C LYS A 47 28.27 -11.53 -12.89
N ASN A 48 29.48 -11.27 -12.38
CA ASN A 48 29.95 -11.77 -11.08
C ASN A 48 29.88 -10.69 -9.99
N GLY A 49 29.20 -9.58 -10.28
CA GLY A 49 29.09 -8.43 -9.39
C GLY A 49 27.98 -8.64 -8.38
N SER A 50 27.99 -7.82 -7.33
CA SER A 50 27.12 -7.98 -6.17
C SER A 50 25.65 -8.18 -6.52
N ILE A 51 25.12 -7.60 -7.63
CA ILE A 51 23.72 -7.73 -8.06
C ILE A 51 23.35 -9.16 -8.52
N ALA A 52 24.23 -9.86 -9.24
CA ALA A 52 23.99 -11.23 -9.70
C ALA A 52 24.02 -12.24 -8.54
N GLU A 53 24.74 -11.93 -7.47
CA GLU A 53 24.69 -12.65 -6.19
C GLU A 53 23.52 -12.19 -5.31
N LEU A 54 23.16 -10.90 -5.35
CA LEU A 54 22.11 -10.29 -4.52
C LEU A 54 20.74 -10.80 -4.89
N LEU A 55 20.42 -10.95 -6.19
CA LEU A 55 19.06 -11.32 -6.61
C LEU A 55 18.67 -12.73 -6.15
N PRO A 56 19.50 -13.77 -6.35
CA PRO A 56 19.28 -15.08 -5.74
C PRO A 56 19.27 -15.01 -4.21
N TYR A 57 20.14 -14.21 -3.58
CA TYR A 57 20.16 -14.03 -2.13
C TYR A 57 18.92 -13.31 -1.59
N ILE A 58 18.39 -12.28 -2.26
CA ILE A 58 17.17 -11.55 -1.91
C ILE A 58 15.97 -12.47 -2.11
N ARG A 59 15.86 -13.18 -3.25
CA ARG A 59 14.84 -14.20 -3.45
C ARG A 59 14.92 -15.29 -2.40
N GLN A 60 16.13 -15.75 -2.07
CA GLN A 60 16.38 -16.73 -1.03
C GLN A 60 16.01 -16.19 0.35
N LYS A 61 16.35 -14.95 0.71
CA LYS A 61 16.01 -14.35 2.01
C LYS A 61 14.52 -14.04 2.12
N VAL A 62 13.87 -13.58 1.06
CA VAL A 62 12.41 -13.43 1.01
C VAL A 62 11.72 -14.80 1.12
N LYS A 63 12.23 -15.84 0.45
CA LYS A 63 11.70 -17.22 0.56
C LYS A 63 12.04 -17.90 1.90
N MET A 64 13.18 -17.62 2.50
CA MET A 64 13.66 -18.28 3.74
C MET A 64 13.22 -17.57 5.02
N TRP A 65 13.18 -16.23 5.02
CA TRP A 65 12.84 -15.42 6.20
C TRP A 65 11.43 -14.80 6.09
N GLY A 66 10.75 -15.02 4.96
CA GLY A 66 9.38 -14.60 4.69
C GLY A 66 9.22 -13.08 4.68
N VAL A 67 7.97 -12.64 4.87
CA VAL A 67 7.62 -11.23 5.01
C VAL A 67 8.21 -10.56 6.26
N GLY A 68 8.78 -11.35 7.19
CA GLY A 68 9.26 -10.86 8.47
C GLY A 68 10.23 -9.71 8.33
N VAL A 69 11.19 -9.79 7.41
CA VAL A 69 12.18 -8.72 7.16
C VAL A 69 11.53 -7.41 6.69
N LEU A 70 10.37 -7.49 6.03
CA LEU A 70 9.63 -6.34 5.50
C LEU A 70 8.65 -5.75 6.52
N ARG A 71 8.58 -6.27 7.76
CA ARG A 71 7.75 -5.66 8.81
C ARG A 71 8.35 -4.34 9.27
N ALA A 72 7.50 -3.34 9.54
CA ALA A 72 7.94 -1.99 9.88
C ALA A 72 8.83 -1.96 11.13
N GLU A 73 8.56 -2.84 12.09
CA GLU A 73 9.34 -3.01 13.32
C GLU A 73 10.73 -3.56 13.04
N ASN A 74 10.83 -4.51 12.11
CA ASN A 74 12.10 -5.14 11.77
C ASN A 74 12.98 -4.22 10.92
N ILE A 75 12.39 -3.44 10.01
CA ILE A 75 13.10 -2.40 9.26
C ILE A 75 13.69 -1.36 10.21
N LYS A 76 12.94 -0.95 11.25
CA LYS A 76 13.48 -0.07 12.30
C LYS A 76 14.72 -0.67 12.97
N VAL A 77 14.66 -1.94 13.38
CA VAL A 77 15.78 -2.62 14.04
C VAL A 77 17.00 -2.71 13.12
N LEU A 78 16.80 -3.01 11.83
CA LEU A 78 17.90 -3.12 10.86
C LEU A 78 18.63 -1.80 10.66
N ILE A 79 17.90 -0.72 10.36
CA ILE A 79 18.51 0.59 10.12
C ILE A 79 19.17 1.13 11.40
N ASN A 80 18.56 0.92 12.58
CA ASN A 80 19.18 1.37 13.82
C ASN A 80 20.51 0.65 14.09
N LYS A 81 20.63 -0.64 13.72
CA LYS A 81 21.90 -1.38 13.81
C LYS A 81 22.96 -0.86 12.84
N GLU A 82 22.57 -0.34 11.68
CA GLU A 82 23.52 0.27 10.72
C GLU A 82 24.05 1.59 11.25
N VAL A 83 23.17 2.48 11.73
CA VAL A 83 23.58 3.76 12.34
C VAL A 83 24.52 3.53 13.54
N SER A 84 24.22 2.53 14.38
CA SER A 84 25.11 2.19 15.49
C SER A 84 26.46 1.61 15.06
N LYS A 85 26.60 1.06 13.85
CA LYS A 85 27.88 0.56 13.33
C LYS A 85 28.72 1.67 12.71
N GLU A 86 28.09 2.60 12.01
CA GLU A 86 28.76 3.78 11.44
C GLU A 86 29.37 4.65 12.55
N ASN A 87 28.68 4.78 13.70
CA ASN A 87 29.19 5.53 14.86
C ASN A 87 30.32 4.83 15.64
N ILE A 88 30.68 3.58 15.29
CA ILE A 88 31.77 2.83 15.96
C ILE A 88 33.06 2.84 15.11
N THR A 89 33.00 3.31 13.86
CA THR A 89 34.14 3.23 12.93
C THR A 89 35.05 4.47 12.89
N ASP A 90 34.76 5.53 13.65
CA ASP A 90 35.56 6.77 13.68
C ASP A 90 36.29 7.01 15.02
N ASP A 91 36.79 5.95 15.67
CA ASP A 91 37.85 6.08 16.69
C ASP A 91 39.23 6.18 15.99
N SER A 92 39.44 7.24 15.23
CA SER A 92 40.80 7.74 14.93
C SER A 92 40.97 9.07 15.62
N GLU A 93 41.74 9.04 16.71
CA GLU A 93 42.12 10.15 17.60
C GLU A 93 42.35 11.48 16.86
N SER A 94 41.44 12.45 17.06
CA SER A 94 41.79 13.86 16.99
C SER A 94 41.07 14.62 18.09
N ASP A 95 41.81 14.94 19.15
CA ASP A 95 41.41 15.89 20.18
C ASP A 95 41.27 17.29 19.56
N SER A 96 40.05 17.69 19.27
CA SER A 96 39.68 19.10 19.12
C SER A 96 38.32 19.32 19.78
N GLU A 97 38.36 19.91 20.97
CA GLU A 97 37.21 20.48 21.65
C GLU A 97 36.68 21.65 20.81
N ASP A 98 35.72 21.39 19.91
CA ASP A 98 34.94 22.44 19.25
C ASP A 98 33.44 22.06 19.24
N ASP A 99 32.67 23.07 19.63
CA ASP A 99 31.25 23.12 19.99
C ASP A 99 30.31 22.87 18.78
N PHE A 100 30.27 21.65 18.24
CA PHE A 100 29.39 21.24 17.13
C PHE A 100 28.17 20.41 17.59
N GLU A 101 27.37 20.90 18.55
CA GLU A 101 26.19 20.16 19.04
C GLU A 101 24.93 20.19 18.13
N ASP A 102 24.94 20.80 16.94
CA ASP A 102 23.69 20.99 16.16
C ASP A 102 23.65 20.49 14.69
N GLU A 103 24.75 20.00 14.10
CA GLU A 103 24.72 19.53 12.70
C GLU A 103 24.64 18.00 12.52
N GLU A 104 24.99 17.19 13.52
CA GLU A 104 25.01 15.72 13.39
C GLU A 104 23.62 15.05 13.55
N LEU A 105 22.60 15.83 13.91
CA LEU A 105 21.19 15.43 13.88
C LEU A 105 20.60 15.30 12.46
N GLN A 106 21.37 15.60 11.40
CA GLN A 106 20.86 15.98 10.08
C GLN A 106 20.87 14.94 8.94
N ARG A 107 20.92 13.62 9.17
CA ARG A 107 20.41 12.65 8.16
C ARG A 107 19.65 11.49 8.80
N LYS A 108 18.59 11.83 9.52
CA LYS A 108 17.57 10.87 9.98
C LYS A 108 16.99 10.10 8.77
N ASN A 109 17.44 8.86 8.57
CA ASN A 109 17.00 8.03 7.44
C ASN A 109 15.46 7.84 7.46
N GLN A 110 14.78 8.41 6.47
CA GLN A 110 13.31 8.42 6.34
C GLN A 110 12.73 7.14 5.72
N LEU A 111 13.56 6.14 5.43
CA LEU A 111 13.14 4.92 4.77
C LEU A 111 12.05 4.19 5.58
N SER A 112 10.97 3.89 4.89
CA SER A 112 9.83 3.13 5.39
C SER A 112 9.72 1.76 4.73
N ARG A 113 8.85 0.92 5.29
CA ARG A 113 8.43 -0.34 4.65
C ARG A 113 7.94 -0.13 3.23
N PHE A 114 7.12 0.90 3.01
CA PHE A 114 6.60 1.22 1.71
C PHE A 114 7.71 1.53 0.72
N ASP A 115 8.69 2.36 1.11
CA ASP A 115 9.81 2.71 0.24
C ASP A 115 10.61 1.45 -0.16
N CYS A 116 10.86 0.53 0.78
CA CYS A 116 11.56 -0.71 0.49
C CYS A 116 10.80 -1.57 -0.54
N ILE A 117 9.50 -1.76 -0.36
CA ILE A 117 8.68 -2.59 -1.25
C ILE A 117 8.52 -1.90 -2.61
N ALA A 118 8.15 -0.62 -2.62
CA ALA A 118 7.98 0.15 -3.83
C ALA A 118 9.27 0.21 -4.67
N SER A 119 10.42 0.42 -4.03
CA SER A 119 11.73 0.40 -4.70
C SER A 119 12.04 -1.00 -5.26
N LEU A 120 11.89 -2.06 -4.46
CA LEU A 120 12.13 -3.44 -4.89
C LEU A 120 11.31 -3.82 -6.12
N LEU A 121 10.03 -3.48 -6.13
CA LEU A 121 9.13 -3.83 -7.23
C LEU A 121 9.31 -2.91 -8.44
N SER A 122 9.76 -1.66 -8.24
CA SER A 122 10.03 -0.72 -9.34
C SER A 122 11.39 -0.96 -10.01
N SER A 123 12.36 -1.53 -9.31
CA SER A 123 13.72 -1.77 -9.82
C SER A 123 13.92 -3.16 -10.44
N ALA A 124 12.95 -4.07 -10.30
CA ALA A 124 13.07 -5.44 -10.77
C ALA A 124 12.35 -5.63 -12.11
N GLU A 125 12.83 -6.58 -12.91
CA GLU A 125 12.14 -7.00 -14.13
C GLU A 125 10.75 -7.57 -13.81
N CYS A 126 9.78 -7.35 -14.70
CA CYS A 126 8.37 -7.71 -14.48
C CYS A 126 8.14 -9.17 -14.05
N ILE A 127 8.86 -10.15 -14.62
CA ILE A 127 8.77 -11.58 -14.23
C ILE A 127 9.28 -11.79 -12.80
N VAL A 128 10.37 -11.10 -12.44
CA VAL A 128 10.92 -11.12 -11.08
C VAL A 128 9.92 -10.52 -10.10
N VAL A 129 9.29 -9.40 -10.47
CA VAL A 129 8.23 -8.76 -9.68
C VAL A 129 7.06 -9.71 -9.46
N GLN A 130 6.60 -10.41 -10.50
CA GLN A 130 5.51 -11.38 -10.39
C GLN A 130 5.85 -12.55 -9.45
N ASP A 131 7.07 -13.12 -9.52
CA ASP A 131 7.51 -14.19 -8.60
C ASP A 131 7.64 -13.69 -7.15
N ILE A 132 8.18 -12.48 -6.95
CA ILE A 132 8.24 -11.83 -5.64
C ILE A 132 6.83 -11.62 -5.11
N PHE A 133 5.93 -11.07 -5.93
CA PHE A 133 4.55 -10.81 -5.56
C PHE A 133 3.81 -12.11 -5.19
N GLN A 134 3.93 -13.16 -6.00
CA GLN A 134 3.32 -14.47 -5.72
C GLN A 134 3.81 -15.09 -4.40
N THR A 135 5.07 -14.83 -4.03
CA THR A 135 5.62 -15.27 -2.74
C THR A 135 5.08 -14.41 -1.60
N LEU A 136 5.11 -13.09 -1.75
CA LEU A 136 4.70 -12.15 -0.70
C LEU A 136 3.18 -12.14 -0.48
N SER A 137 2.39 -12.48 -1.50
CA SER A 137 0.92 -12.49 -1.45
C SER A 137 0.35 -13.59 -0.57
N GLN A 138 1.19 -14.47 -0.03
CA GLN A 138 0.79 -15.48 0.95
C GLN A 138 0.80 -14.93 2.38
N PHE A 139 1.23 -13.68 2.57
CA PHE A 139 1.39 -13.06 3.87
C PHE A 139 0.46 -11.83 4.01
N PRO A 140 0.09 -11.45 5.25
CA PRO A 140 -0.68 -10.23 5.49
C PRO A 140 0.22 -9.00 5.34
N ILE A 141 0.39 -8.55 4.10
CA ILE A 141 1.16 -7.36 3.73
C ILE A 141 0.40 -6.56 2.67
N THR A 142 0.73 -5.27 2.56
CA THR A 142 0.23 -4.38 1.52
C THR A 142 1.22 -4.24 0.38
N PHE A 143 0.68 -4.04 -0.81
CA PHE A 143 1.45 -3.81 -2.02
C PHE A 143 1.16 -2.42 -2.59
N PRO A 144 2.14 -1.78 -3.22
CA PRO A 144 1.92 -0.51 -3.91
C PRO A 144 1.12 -0.74 -5.20
N LEU A 145 -0.07 -0.18 -5.32
CA LEU A 145 -0.86 -0.14 -6.56
C LEU A 145 -0.43 1.04 -7.46
N ILE A 146 -0.12 2.17 -6.84
CA ILE A 146 0.37 3.39 -7.48
C ILE A 146 1.57 3.88 -6.68
N THR A 147 2.67 4.19 -7.36
CA THR A 147 3.90 4.72 -6.73
C THR A 147 4.37 5.97 -7.46
N PRO A 148 5.02 6.92 -6.77
CA PRO A 148 5.73 7.98 -7.45
C PRO A 148 6.91 7.40 -8.23
N LYS A 149 7.19 7.99 -9.39
CA LYS A 149 8.35 7.64 -10.21
C LYS A 149 9.61 8.18 -9.53
N LEU A 150 10.62 7.33 -9.34
CA LEU A 150 11.82 7.69 -8.58
C LEU A 150 12.64 8.84 -9.22
N ASN A 151 12.57 8.99 -10.54
CA ASN A 151 13.42 9.91 -11.30
C ASN A 151 12.69 11.19 -11.75
N GLU A 152 11.37 11.26 -11.60
CA GLU A 152 10.55 12.33 -12.18
C GLU A 152 9.51 12.79 -11.16
N GLU A 153 9.67 14.03 -10.69
CA GLU A 153 8.75 14.61 -9.72
C GLU A 153 7.32 14.68 -10.29
N LYS A 154 6.34 14.25 -9.50
CA LYS A 154 4.90 14.26 -9.80
C LYS A 154 4.44 13.31 -10.91
N GLU A 155 5.31 12.47 -11.46
CA GLU A 155 4.88 11.31 -12.26
C GLU A 155 4.61 10.10 -11.37
N PHE A 156 3.61 9.29 -11.74
CA PHE A 156 3.23 8.09 -10.99
C PHE A 156 3.17 6.86 -11.89
N ASN A 157 3.68 5.74 -11.36
CA ASN A 157 3.63 4.43 -11.99
C ASN A 157 2.41 3.66 -11.50
N VAL A 158 1.70 3.01 -12.43
CA VAL A 158 0.63 2.06 -12.11
C VAL A 158 1.18 0.64 -12.13
N MET A 159 1.05 -0.03 -10.99
CA MET A 159 1.59 -1.38 -10.78
C MET A 159 0.56 -2.49 -11.02
N LEU A 160 -0.71 -2.13 -11.26
CA LEU A 160 -1.83 -3.06 -11.48
C LEU A 160 -1.52 -4.23 -12.44
N PRO A 161 -0.89 -4.03 -13.62
CA PRO A 161 -0.61 -5.15 -14.52
C PRO A 161 0.34 -6.20 -13.92
N LEU A 162 1.27 -5.77 -13.06
CA LEU A 162 2.26 -6.66 -12.43
C LEU A 162 1.61 -7.61 -11.40
N TYR A 163 0.40 -7.28 -10.93
CA TYR A 163 -0.34 -8.06 -9.94
C TYR A 163 -1.51 -8.84 -10.53
N THR A 164 -1.73 -8.75 -11.85
CA THR A 164 -2.87 -9.39 -12.50
C THR A 164 -2.58 -10.88 -12.75
N GLY A 165 -3.48 -11.75 -12.28
CA GLY A 165 -3.44 -13.20 -12.56
C GLY A 165 -3.11 -14.13 -11.37
N PRO A 166 -2.22 -13.79 -10.42
CA PRO A 166 -1.93 -14.64 -9.26
C PRO A 166 -3.19 -15.06 -8.49
N ILE A 167 -3.21 -16.31 -8.04
CA ILE A 167 -4.35 -16.88 -7.30
C ILE A 167 -4.23 -16.53 -5.82
N ILE A 168 -5.20 -15.78 -5.31
CA ILE A 168 -5.40 -15.55 -3.87
C ILE A 168 -6.40 -16.58 -3.36
N LYS A 169 -6.06 -17.22 -2.24
CA LYS A 169 -6.89 -18.24 -1.60
C LYS A 169 -7.27 -17.80 -0.20
N TRP A 170 -8.50 -18.10 0.20
CA TRP A 170 -8.97 -17.88 1.58
C TRP A 170 -10.00 -18.92 1.98
N GLU A 171 -10.18 -19.09 3.28
CA GLU A 171 -11.08 -20.07 3.88
C GLU A 171 -12.20 -19.38 4.67
N PRO A 172 -13.36 -19.06 4.06
CA PRO A 172 -14.50 -18.45 4.78
C PRO A 172 -15.07 -19.33 5.90
N SER A 173 -14.91 -20.65 5.78
CA SER A 173 -15.38 -21.63 6.75
C SER A 173 -14.51 -22.88 6.67
N PRO A 174 -14.30 -23.61 7.79
CA PRO A 174 -13.46 -24.80 7.83
C PRO A 174 -13.79 -25.78 6.69
N GLY A 175 -12.79 -26.13 5.88
CA GLY A 175 -12.87 -27.05 4.76
C GLY A 175 -13.34 -26.45 3.43
N LEU A 176 -13.73 -25.18 3.37
CA LEU A 176 -14.13 -24.50 2.13
C LEU A 176 -13.04 -23.52 1.70
N ILE A 177 -12.30 -23.84 0.64
CA ILE A 177 -11.28 -22.95 0.06
C ILE A 177 -11.89 -22.24 -1.15
N ILE A 178 -11.86 -20.91 -1.14
CA ILE A 178 -12.19 -20.08 -2.31
C ILE A 178 -10.89 -19.60 -2.95
N GLU A 179 -10.88 -19.60 -4.28
CA GLU A 179 -9.77 -19.09 -5.09
C GLU A 179 -10.28 -17.94 -5.98
N ASN A 180 -9.47 -16.88 -6.12
CA ASN A 180 -9.71 -15.76 -7.02
C ASN A 180 -8.39 -15.38 -7.72
N ARG A 181 -8.42 -15.25 -9.04
CA ARG A 181 -7.31 -14.71 -9.84
C ARG A 181 -7.34 -13.20 -9.73
N LEU A 182 -6.40 -12.64 -8.98
CA LEU A 182 -6.38 -11.22 -8.64
C LEU A 182 -6.43 -10.35 -9.90
N PHE A 183 -7.36 -9.39 -9.92
CA PHE A 183 -7.63 -8.47 -11.05
C PHE A 183 -8.05 -9.12 -12.38
N SER A 184 -8.07 -10.46 -12.49
CA SER A 184 -8.61 -11.18 -13.65
C SER A 184 -10.05 -11.64 -13.41
N ASP A 185 -10.33 -12.11 -12.21
CA ASP A 185 -11.67 -12.46 -11.76
C ASP A 185 -12.39 -11.23 -11.19
N PRO A 186 -13.73 -11.24 -11.07
CA PRO A 186 -14.47 -10.15 -10.44
C PRO A 186 -13.93 -9.82 -9.04
N PHE A 187 -13.84 -8.52 -8.74
CA PHE A 187 -13.39 -8.00 -7.45
C PHE A 187 -14.16 -6.71 -7.10
N LYS A 188 -14.17 -6.37 -5.82
CA LYS A 188 -14.57 -5.04 -5.34
C LYS A 188 -13.37 -4.31 -4.78
N LEU A 189 -13.25 -3.02 -5.08
CA LEU A 189 -12.20 -2.18 -4.52
C LEU A 189 -12.80 -1.15 -3.57
N ILE A 190 -12.46 -1.25 -2.30
CA ILE A 190 -12.77 -0.23 -1.30
C ILE A 190 -11.59 0.74 -1.25
N VAL A 191 -11.82 2.00 -1.56
CA VAL A 191 -10.77 3.03 -1.59
C VAL A 191 -10.93 3.98 -0.42
N ALA A 192 -10.00 3.93 0.52
CA ALA A 192 -9.96 4.85 1.64
C ALA A 192 -9.19 6.13 1.26
N ILE A 193 -9.85 7.27 1.33
CA ILE A 193 -9.29 8.60 1.06
C ILE A 193 -9.55 9.56 2.23
N ARG A 194 -8.80 10.68 2.31
CA ARG A 194 -9.06 11.72 3.32
C ARG A 194 -9.13 13.11 2.72
N ILE A 195 -9.92 13.97 3.35
CA ILE A 195 -9.88 15.42 3.21
C ILE A 195 -9.60 16.06 4.57
N GLY A 196 -8.88 17.19 4.56
CA GLY A 196 -8.32 17.77 5.77
C GLY A 196 -7.17 16.93 6.38
N LYS A 197 -6.57 17.44 7.46
CA LYS A 197 -5.53 16.91 8.33
C LYS A 197 -6.05 16.74 9.77
N ASN A 198 -5.44 15.81 10.48
CA ASN A 198 -5.66 15.58 11.91
C ASN A 198 -4.34 15.06 12.49
N SER A 199 -4.17 15.17 13.81
CA SER A 199 -3.11 14.47 14.52
C SER A 199 -3.22 12.97 14.29
N THR A 200 -4.41 12.37 14.33
CA THR A 200 -4.65 10.97 13.97
C THR A 200 -4.91 10.78 12.47
N GLY A 201 -4.03 10.08 11.76
CA GLY A 201 -4.13 9.92 10.30
C GLY A 201 -5.05 8.78 9.89
N LYS A 202 -5.60 8.85 8.67
CA LYS A 202 -6.45 7.80 8.07
C LYS A 202 -5.81 6.41 8.13
N SER A 203 -4.56 6.27 7.66
CA SER A 203 -3.86 4.98 7.65
C SER A 203 -3.73 4.39 9.06
N THR A 204 -3.56 5.24 10.09
CA THR A 204 -3.56 4.79 11.50
C THR A 204 -4.91 4.19 11.90
N ILE A 205 -6.02 4.79 11.48
CA ILE A 205 -7.37 4.28 11.78
C ILE A 205 -7.58 2.94 11.05
N LEU A 206 -7.21 2.85 9.77
CA LEU A 206 -7.32 1.60 8.99
C LEU A 206 -6.50 0.47 9.62
N ASN A 207 -5.27 0.73 10.04
CA ASN A 207 -4.42 -0.27 10.68
C ASN A 207 -5.04 -0.89 11.94
N ARG A 208 -5.96 -0.20 12.62
CA ARG A 208 -6.68 -0.79 13.77
C ARG A 208 -7.59 -1.94 13.38
N LEU A 209 -7.98 -2.04 12.11
CA LEU A 209 -8.86 -3.06 11.56
C LEU A 209 -8.09 -4.26 11.00
N MET A 210 -6.79 -4.10 10.76
CA MET A 210 -5.93 -5.08 10.13
C MET A 210 -5.26 -5.96 11.18
N THR A 211 -4.92 -7.19 10.82
CA THR A 211 -4.20 -8.12 11.70
C THR A 211 -2.82 -7.57 12.09
N PRO A 212 -1.98 -7.09 11.16
CA PRO A 212 -0.76 -6.38 11.53
C PRO A 212 -1.05 -4.94 12.01
N ASP A 213 -0.41 -4.52 13.09
CA ASP A 213 -0.57 -3.16 13.65
C ASP A 213 -0.07 -2.05 12.72
N PHE A 214 0.81 -2.38 11.76
CA PHE A 214 1.37 -1.46 10.75
C PHE A 214 1.20 -2.01 9.33
N MET A 215 -0.02 -2.46 9.00
CA MET A 215 -0.36 -3.02 7.69
C MET A 215 -0.18 -1.99 6.54
N PHE A 216 -0.70 -0.79 6.72
CA PHE A 216 -0.50 0.37 5.84
C PHE A 216 0.52 1.32 6.43
N SER A 217 1.29 1.99 5.58
CA SER A 217 2.22 3.02 6.02
C SER A 217 1.50 4.19 6.67
N SER A 218 1.97 4.60 7.84
CA SER A 218 1.28 5.57 8.66
C SER A 218 2.23 6.41 9.49
N LYS A 219 1.71 7.53 10.00
CA LYS A 219 2.45 8.37 10.95
C LYS A 219 2.62 7.75 12.35
N CYS A 220 2.11 6.53 12.56
CA CYS A 220 2.35 5.74 13.77
C CYS A 220 3.37 4.63 13.52
N ASP A 221 3.91 4.51 12.31
CA ASP A 221 4.93 3.53 12.01
C ASP A 221 6.17 3.76 12.90
N PRO A 222 6.92 2.71 13.25
CA PRO A 222 8.03 2.80 14.19
C PRO A 222 9.12 3.84 13.85
N ARG A 223 9.16 4.32 12.59
CA ARG A 223 10.10 5.34 12.06
C ARG A 223 9.42 6.64 11.62
N ALA A 224 8.13 6.85 11.90
CA ALA A 224 7.42 8.06 11.46
C ALA A 224 8.02 9.38 12.02
N ASN A 225 8.71 9.32 13.16
CA ASN A 225 9.36 10.49 13.77
C ASN A 225 10.60 10.98 13.01
N PHE A 226 11.08 10.25 12.01
CA PHE A 226 12.25 10.62 11.20
C PHE A 226 11.87 11.49 9.99
N GLY A 227 10.57 11.69 9.74
CA GLY A 227 10.04 12.48 8.63
C GLY A 227 8.98 11.72 7.84
N VAL A 228 8.44 12.37 6.82
CA VAL A 228 7.54 11.71 5.86
C VAL A 228 8.38 10.84 4.93
N PRO A 229 8.06 9.55 4.76
CA PRO A 229 8.83 8.69 3.86
C PRO A 229 8.72 9.14 2.39
N TYR A 230 9.77 8.90 1.61
CA TYR A 230 9.97 9.49 0.28
C TYR A 230 8.84 9.17 -0.70
N MET A 231 8.39 7.91 -0.74
CA MET A 231 7.45 7.44 -1.76
C MET A 231 5.99 7.42 -1.29
N VAL A 232 5.71 7.80 -0.05
CA VAL A 232 4.37 7.61 0.54
C VAL A 232 3.37 8.66 0.05
N SER A 233 3.76 9.90 -0.24
CA SER A 233 2.78 10.92 -0.63
C SER A 233 2.21 10.67 -2.02
N GLY A 234 0.88 10.61 -2.15
CA GLY A 234 0.19 10.37 -3.43
C GLY A 234 0.16 8.91 -3.88
N SER A 235 0.86 8.02 -3.18
CA SER A 235 0.85 6.60 -3.49
C SER A 235 -0.41 5.90 -2.99
N VAL A 236 -0.69 4.73 -3.56
CA VAL A 236 -1.81 3.87 -3.14
C VAL A 236 -1.26 2.53 -2.73
N GLU A 237 -1.44 2.16 -1.47
CA GLU A 237 -1.22 0.80 -0.98
C GLU A 237 -2.52 0.00 -1.07
N PHE A 238 -2.46 -1.29 -1.37
CA PHE A 238 -3.64 -2.16 -1.32
C PHE A 238 -3.34 -3.52 -0.69
N THR A 239 -4.41 -4.17 -0.24
CA THR A 239 -4.45 -5.55 0.26
C THR A 239 -5.84 -6.13 0.00
N TRP A 240 -6.00 -7.43 0.07
CA TRP A 240 -7.32 -8.08 0.16
C TRP A 240 -7.81 -8.13 1.61
N LEU A 241 -9.13 -8.24 1.78
CA LEU A 241 -9.82 -8.37 3.05
C LEU A 241 -10.26 -9.82 3.24
N THR A 242 -9.39 -10.61 3.88
CA THR A 242 -9.60 -12.02 4.21
C THR A 242 -9.37 -12.25 5.71
N GLN A 243 -9.54 -13.49 6.18
CA GLN A 243 -9.32 -13.84 7.59
C GLN A 243 -7.89 -13.53 8.05
N GLU A 244 -6.92 -13.68 7.15
CA GLU A 244 -5.50 -13.52 7.43
C GLU A 244 -5.11 -12.04 7.57
N THR A 245 -5.77 -11.16 6.82
CA THR A 245 -5.45 -9.73 6.77
C THR A 245 -6.29 -8.89 7.72
N CYS A 246 -7.51 -9.32 8.05
CA CYS A 246 -8.45 -8.59 8.91
C CYS A 246 -8.40 -9.10 10.35
N LYS A 247 -8.59 -8.20 11.33
CA LYS A 247 -8.88 -8.64 12.70
C LYS A 247 -10.16 -9.47 12.75
N MET A 248 -10.22 -10.38 13.71
CA MET A 248 -11.32 -11.34 13.85
C MET A 248 -12.70 -10.68 14.00
N ASP A 249 -12.78 -9.52 14.64
CA ASP A 249 -14.04 -8.78 14.75
C ASP A 249 -14.54 -8.34 13.36
N LEU A 250 -13.67 -7.72 12.55
CA LEU A 250 -14.00 -7.30 11.18
C LEU A 250 -14.36 -8.49 10.29
N TRP A 251 -13.58 -9.56 10.40
CA TRP A 251 -13.83 -10.78 9.64
C TRP A 251 -15.19 -11.36 9.96
N ASN A 252 -15.47 -11.65 11.23
CA ASN A 252 -16.69 -12.34 11.66
C ASN A 252 -17.95 -11.51 11.42
N GLU A 253 -17.87 -10.18 11.55
CA GLU A 253 -19.05 -9.32 11.47
C GLU A 253 -19.41 -8.86 10.05
N VAL A 254 -18.45 -8.86 9.12
CA VAL A 254 -18.64 -8.28 7.78
C VAL A 254 -18.29 -9.30 6.70
N PHE A 255 -17.03 -9.74 6.66
CA PHE A 255 -16.52 -10.45 5.51
C PHE A 255 -16.85 -11.94 5.50
N LYS A 256 -17.01 -12.56 6.66
CA LYS A 256 -17.43 -13.96 6.77
C LYS A 256 -18.78 -14.16 6.08
N ASP A 257 -19.79 -13.37 6.45
CA ASP A 257 -21.13 -13.43 5.84
C ASP A 257 -21.13 -13.04 4.36
N TYR A 258 -20.24 -12.12 3.97
CA TYR A 258 -20.06 -11.72 2.57
C TYR A 258 -19.57 -12.89 1.72
N TYR A 259 -18.52 -13.60 2.16
CA TYR A 259 -17.90 -14.70 1.41
C TYR A 259 -18.66 -16.03 1.53
N GLN A 260 -19.40 -16.26 2.61
CA GLN A 260 -20.23 -17.45 2.79
C GLN A 260 -21.35 -17.58 1.75
N LYS A 261 -21.75 -16.48 1.10
CA LYS A 261 -22.73 -16.47 0.01
C LYS A 261 -22.17 -16.98 -1.33
N GLU A 262 -21.15 -17.84 -1.28
CA GLU A 262 -20.38 -18.40 -2.42
C GLU A 262 -19.89 -17.34 -3.43
N LYS A 263 -19.69 -16.11 -2.97
CA LYS A 263 -19.16 -15.05 -3.81
C LYS A 263 -17.67 -15.29 -4.02
N LYS A 264 -17.29 -15.63 -5.25
CA LYS A 264 -15.89 -15.67 -5.69
C LYS A 264 -15.25 -14.29 -5.88
N GLU A 265 -16.01 -13.23 -5.63
CA GLU A 265 -15.57 -11.84 -5.76
C GLU A 265 -14.75 -11.42 -4.53
N ILE A 266 -13.44 -11.25 -4.71
CA ILE A 266 -12.55 -10.78 -3.64
C ILE A 266 -12.79 -9.31 -3.32
N VAL A 267 -12.75 -8.93 -2.05
CA VAL A 267 -12.80 -7.53 -1.61
C VAL A 267 -11.39 -7.03 -1.33
N LEU A 268 -11.01 -5.94 -1.98
CA LEU A 268 -9.73 -5.27 -1.83
C LEU A 268 -9.92 -3.97 -1.04
N LEU A 269 -8.93 -3.60 -0.24
CA LEU A 269 -8.83 -2.31 0.42
C LEU A 269 -7.60 -1.57 -0.10
N ALA A 270 -7.82 -0.46 -0.77
CA ALA A 270 -6.80 0.49 -1.18
C ALA A 270 -6.79 1.72 -0.27
N ASN A 271 -5.59 2.23 0.00
CA ASN A 271 -5.32 3.34 0.88
C ASN A 271 -4.53 4.40 0.12
N LEU A 272 -5.19 5.47 -0.32
CA LEU A 272 -4.53 6.63 -0.94
C LEU A 272 -3.87 7.49 0.13
N HIS A 273 -2.56 7.64 0.07
CA HIS A 273 -1.79 8.45 1.01
C HIS A 273 -1.77 9.91 0.61
N GLY A 274 -1.81 10.79 1.61
CA GLY A 274 -1.91 12.24 1.38
C GLY A 274 -3.36 12.74 1.42
N HIS A 275 -3.56 13.96 0.94
CA HIS A 275 -4.86 14.63 0.90
C HIS A 275 -5.49 14.43 -0.49
N ALA A 276 -6.73 13.96 -0.55
CA ALA A 276 -7.34 13.47 -1.80
C ALA A 276 -7.32 14.50 -2.95
N LEU A 277 -7.61 15.76 -2.64
CA LEU A 277 -7.70 16.80 -3.66
C LEU A 277 -6.35 17.20 -4.28
N ASP A 278 -5.24 16.76 -3.66
CA ASP A 278 -3.90 16.97 -4.18
C ASP A 278 -3.54 15.89 -5.23
N TYR A 279 -4.32 14.81 -5.30
CA TYR A 279 -4.08 13.58 -6.07
C TYR A 279 -5.34 13.17 -6.85
N GLN A 280 -5.89 14.12 -7.61
CA GLN A 280 -7.17 13.93 -8.32
C GLN A 280 -7.07 12.86 -9.40
N ASP A 281 -5.94 12.77 -10.10
CA ASP A 281 -5.72 11.77 -11.15
C ASP A 281 -5.76 10.35 -10.56
N GLN A 282 -5.21 10.16 -9.36
CA GLN A 282 -5.24 8.88 -8.63
C GLN A 282 -6.68 8.48 -8.32
N ILE A 283 -7.51 9.44 -7.90
CA ILE A 283 -8.93 9.21 -7.69
C ILE A 283 -9.62 8.85 -9.01
N GLN A 284 -9.34 9.58 -10.09
CA GLN A 284 -9.94 9.34 -11.40
C GLN A 284 -9.62 7.94 -11.94
N PHE A 285 -8.39 7.47 -11.84
CA PHE A 285 -8.06 6.10 -12.20
C PHE A 285 -8.76 5.07 -11.31
N LEU A 286 -8.78 5.28 -10.00
CA LEU A 286 -9.44 4.37 -9.09
C LEU A 286 -10.94 4.29 -9.38
N ASN A 287 -11.57 5.36 -9.87
CA ASN A 287 -12.95 5.34 -10.36
C ASN A 287 -13.17 4.48 -11.62
N GLN A 288 -12.12 4.19 -12.40
CA GLN A 288 -12.22 3.30 -13.56
C GLN A 288 -12.36 1.82 -13.15
N LEU A 289 -11.90 1.49 -11.94
CA LEU A 289 -12.03 0.17 -11.31
C LEU A 289 -13.41 0.01 -10.64
N PRO A 290 -13.87 -1.21 -10.28
CA PRO A 290 -15.11 -1.44 -9.53
C PRO A 290 -14.98 -0.96 -8.07
N SER A 291 -14.86 0.36 -7.91
CA SER A 291 -14.48 1.02 -6.67
C SER A 291 -15.65 1.67 -5.94
N SER A 292 -15.59 1.62 -4.61
CA SER A 292 -16.40 2.40 -3.68
C SER A 292 -15.47 3.16 -2.74
N PHE A 293 -15.80 4.40 -2.39
CA PHE A 293 -14.92 5.23 -1.57
C PHE A 293 -15.39 5.33 -0.13
N ILE A 294 -14.40 5.34 0.76
CA ILE A 294 -14.56 5.64 2.18
C ILE A 294 -13.81 6.93 2.44
N VAL A 295 -14.57 7.99 2.69
CA VAL A 295 -14.07 9.35 2.78
C VAL A 295 -13.91 9.74 4.24
N PHE A 296 -12.67 9.78 4.71
CA PHE A 296 -12.35 10.29 6.04
C PHE A 296 -12.30 11.81 6.03
N ILE A 297 -13.28 12.44 6.67
CA ILE A 297 -13.38 13.88 6.88
C ILE A 297 -12.65 14.22 8.19
N MET A 298 -11.49 14.85 8.07
CA MET A 298 -10.66 15.27 9.21
C MET A 298 -11.09 16.65 9.74
N PRO A 299 -10.83 17.02 11.00
CA PRO A 299 -11.42 18.20 11.66
C PRO A 299 -11.20 19.57 10.99
N ASP A 300 -10.13 19.75 10.23
CA ASP A 300 -9.74 21.00 9.58
C ASP A 300 -10.24 21.12 8.12
N TYR A 301 -11.15 20.25 7.68
CA TYR A 301 -11.69 20.30 6.32
C TYR A 301 -12.47 21.59 6.06
N THR A 302 -12.53 22.01 4.79
CA THR A 302 -13.40 23.10 4.35
C THR A 302 -14.62 22.58 3.57
N LYS A 303 -15.71 23.35 3.55
CA LYS A 303 -16.92 22.99 2.78
C LYS A 303 -16.60 22.88 1.27
N ASP A 304 -15.72 23.73 0.76
CA ASP A 304 -15.29 23.70 -0.64
C ASP A 304 -14.53 22.41 -0.97
N GLN A 305 -13.72 21.90 -0.04
CA GLN A 305 -13.02 20.62 -0.24
C GLN A 305 -13.99 19.45 -0.39
N ILE A 306 -15.11 19.45 0.35
CA ILE A 306 -16.15 18.45 0.18
C ILE A 306 -16.78 18.58 -1.21
N HIS A 307 -17.17 19.79 -1.60
CA HIS A 307 -17.84 20.02 -2.88
C HIS A 307 -16.95 19.60 -4.05
N ASN A 308 -15.67 19.98 -4.02
CA ASN A 308 -14.70 19.56 -5.01
C ASN A 308 -14.55 18.04 -5.04
N LEU A 309 -14.51 17.38 -3.88
CA LEU A 309 -14.42 15.92 -3.84
C LEU A 309 -15.66 15.26 -4.46
N GLU A 310 -16.85 15.77 -4.21
CA GLU A 310 -18.11 15.26 -4.78
C GLU A 310 -18.17 15.36 -6.30
N THR A 311 -17.43 16.29 -6.91
CA THR A 311 -17.28 16.32 -8.37
C THR A 311 -16.36 15.21 -8.90
N LEU A 312 -15.50 14.64 -8.05
CA LEU A 312 -14.54 13.59 -8.41
C LEU A 312 -15.05 12.18 -8.14
N ILE A 313 -15.96 11.98 -7.19
CA ILE A 313 -16.46 10.64 -6.79
C ILE A 313 -17.99 10.62 -6.73
N ASP A 314 -18.59 9.48 -7.09
CA ASP A 314 -20.05 9.31 -7.07
C ASP A 314 -20.61 9.29 -5.63
N PHE A 315 -21.17 10.41 -5.18
CA PHE A 315 -21.70 10.61 -3.82
C PHE A 315 -22.62 9.47 -3.35
N LYS A 316 -23.38 8.82 -4.24
CA LYS A 316 -24.36 7.79 -3.87
C LYS A 316 -23.74 6.44 -3.51
N LYS A 317 -22.47 6.21 -3.85
CA LYS A 317 -21.77 4.93 -3.64
C LYS A 317 -20.72 4.99 -2.53
N ASN A 318 -20.61 6.12 -1.83
CA ASN A 318 -19.50 6.42 -0.94
C ASN A 318 -19.97 6.60 0.50
N VAL A 319 -19.11 6.16 1.41
CA VAL A 319 -19.34 6.26 2.85
C VAL A 319 -18.49 7.38 3.43
N TYR A 320 -19.11 8.31 4.15
CA TYR A 320 -18.42 9.43 4.78
C TYR A 320 -18.20 9.16 6.27
N VAL A 321 -16.96 9.29 6.70
CA VAL A 321 -16.51 9.04 8.08
C VAL A 321 -15.95 10.33 8.67
N CYS A 322 -16.62 10.88 9.66
CA CYS A 322 -16.20 12.10 10.35
C CYS A 322 -15.30 11.76 11.55
N VAL A 323 -14.05 12.21 11.50
CA VAL A 323 -13.02 11.91 12.51
C VAL A 323 -12.90 13.08 13.47
N ASP A 324 -13.07 12.82 14.78
CA ASP A 324 -12.99 13.82 15.87
C ASP A 324 -13.84 15.08 15.63
N HIS A 325 -14.91 14.94 14.84
CA HIS A 325 -15.71 16.08 14.40
C HIS A 325 -16.64 16.58 15.52
N LYS A 326 -16.62 17.89 15.76
CA LYS A 326 -17.43 18.55 16.79
C LYS A 326 -18.84 18.90 16.30
N ASN A 327 -19.03 19.08 15.00
CA ASN A 327 -20.31 19.52 14.43
C ASN A 327 -21.21 18.35 14.00
N LYS A 328 -22.52 18.53 14.15
CA LYS A 328 -23.56 17.52 13.87
C LYS A 328 -24.13 17.56 12.45
N GLU A 329 -23.60 18.39 11.56
CA GLU A 329 -24.32 18.83 10.36
C GLU A 329 -24.37 17.83 9.18
N ARG A 330 -23.65 16.70 9.23
CA ARG A 330 -23.63 15.75 8.11
C ARG A 330 -24.01 14.33 8.54
N ASP A 331 -24.78 13.65 7.70
CA ASP A 331 -24.96 12.19 7.77
C ASP A 331 -23.62 11.53 7.42
N CYS A 332 -22.78 11.38 8.43
CA CYS A 332 -21.50 10.70 8.37
C CYS A 332 -21.32 9.85 9.63
N ILE A 333 -20.60 8.76 9.49
CA ILE A 333 -20.27 7.87 10.59
C ILE A 333 -19.20 8.55 11.44
N LYS A 334 -19.46 8.72 12.73
CA LYS A 334 -18.56 9.47 13.62
C LYS A 334 -17.58 8.53 14.31
N ILE A 335 -16.29 8.90 14.26
CA ILE A 335 -15.22 8.19 14.94
C ILE A 335 -14.49 9.18 15.85
N ASN A 336 -14.32 8.80 17.12
CA ASN A 336 -13.50 9.53 18.07
C ASN A 336 -12.17 8.78 18.25
N THR A 337 -11.07 9.44 17.94
CA THR A 337 -9.73 8.85 17.95
C THR A 337 -9.14 8.74 19.36
N LYS A 338 -9.60 9.53 20.33
CA LYS A 338 -9.21 9.38 21.73
C LYS A 338 -9.71 8.05 22.30
N THR A 339 -10.95 7.70 22.00
CA THR A 339 -11.52 6.37 22.34
C THR A 339 -10.90 5.23 21.54
N LEU A 340 -10.26 5.50 20.39
CA LEU A 340 -9.49 4.49 19.65
C LEU A 340 -8.11 4.19 20.26
N ILE A 341 -7.57 5.09 21.09
CA ILE A 341 -6.25 4.97 21.72
C ILE A 341 -6.35 4.32 23.11
N GLU A 342 -7.43 4.60 23.85
CA GLU A 342 -7.58 4.20 25.26
C GLU A 342 -8.39 2.92 25.47
N ASP A 343 -9.14 2.46 24.46
CA ASP A 343 -10.21 1.49 24.68
C ASP A 343 -9.95 0.15 23.99
N HIS A 344 -9.48 -0.83 24.77
CA HIS A 344 -9.62 -2.26 24.41
C HIS A 344 -11.10 -2.68 24.28
N THR A 345 -12.05 -1.80 24.66
CA THR A 345 -13.49 -2.06 24.83
C THR A 345 -14.42 -1.05 24.12
N LEU A 346 -14.03 -0.46 22.98
CA LEU A 346 -15.01 0.24 22.13
C LEU A 346 -16.14 -0.75 21.74
N GLY A 347 -17.38 -0.39 22.06
CA GLY A 347 -18.58 -1.17 21.75
C GLY A 347 -18.61 -1.65 20.31
N LYS A 348 -18.72 -2.98 20.15
CA LYS A 348 -18.59 -3.77 18.91
C LYS A 348 -19.31 -3.15 17.70
N GLU A 349 -20.47 -2.52 17.91
CA GLU A 349 -21.34 -2.00 16.85
C GLU A 349 -20.82 -0.74 16.12
N HIS A 350 -19.95 0.09 16.73
CA HIS A 350 -19.51 1.35 16.11
C HIS A 350 -18.26 1.22 15.22
N ARG A 351 -17.43 0.18 15.39
CA ARG A 351 -16.13 0.06 14.71
C ARG A 351 -16.24 -0.23 13.21
N LEU A 352 -17.32 -0.89 12.78
CA LEU A 352 -17.40 -1.58 11.49
C LEU A 352 -18.59 -1.16 10.62
N ARG A 353 -19.48 -0.30 11.13
CA ARG A 353 -20.73 0.07 10.45
C ARG A 353 -20.51 0.60 9.03
N TRP A 354 -19.45 1.37 8.82
CA TRP A 354 -19.08 1.97 7.54
C TRP A 354 -18.52 0.98 6.51
N LEU A 355 -18.19 -0.27 6.90
CA LEU A 355 -17.82 -1.35 5.97
C LEU A 355 -18.99 -2.29 5.66
N LYS A 356 -20.08 -2.23 6.44
CA LYS A 356 -21.31 -3.01 6.20
C LYS A 356 -22.27 -2.30 5.24
N GLU A 357 -22.30 -0.97 5.29
CA GLU A 357 -23.01 -0.08 4.36
C GLU A 357 -22.26 -0.01 3.02
#